data_AF-A0A4P7RYW1-F1
#
_entry.id   AF-A0A4P7RYW1-F1
#
_cell.length_a   1.000
_cell.length_b   1.000
_cell.length_c   1.000
_cell.angle_alpha   90.00
_cell.angle_beta   90.00
_cell.angle_gamma   90.00
#
_symmetry.space_group_name_H-M   'P 1'
#
loop_
_entity.id
_entity.type
_entity.pdbx_description
1 polymer ?
#
loop_
_entity_poly.entity_id
_entity_poly.type
_entity_poly.pdbx_seq_one_letter_code
_entity_poly.pdbx_strand_id
1 'polypeptide(L)'
;MSSTANAAVVRPNTLIKTDDLDFGTLLSGPAGGTVTINPVTNGRSAAGGATLIGNDGGRAMFQGTGGIFLITVSGSTSVTLTRAGGGAPAMTASLVRAATTSGGGIALLGATLLPSGVQTYYIGGTLAVPANQPEGNYSGTFTLTVNYL
;
A
#
# COMPACT_ATOMS: atom_id res chain seq x y z
N MET A 1 33.88 -13.58 -13.24
CA MET A 1 32.71 -13.21 -12.41
C MET A 1 32.22 -11.86 -12.92
N SER A 2 30.92 -11.72 -13.21
CA SER A 2 30.33 -10.45 -13.66
C SER A 2 29.28 -10.03 -12.65
N SER A 3 29.29 -8.75 -12.26
CA SER A 3 28.30 -8.13 -11.39
C SER A 3 27.65 -6.97 -12.13
N THR A 4 26.33 -6.84 -12.02
CA THR A 4 25.57 -5.76 -12.65
C THR A 4 25.33 -4.66 -11.63
N ALA A 5 25.90 -3.48 -11.87
CA ALA A 5 25.63 -2.28 -11.08
C ALA A 5 24.44 -1.52 -11.69
N ASN A 6 23.44 -1.20 -10.87
CA ASN A 6 22.30 -0.37 -11.26
C ASN A 6 22.37 0.96 -10.50
N ALA A 7 22.10 2.08 -11.18
CA ALA A 7 22.01 3.40 -10.58
C ALA A 7 20.72 4.10 -11.05
N ALA A 8 19.99 4.71 -10.12
CA ALA A 8 18.83 5.55 -10.41
C ALA A 8 19.14 6.99 -9.99
N VAL A 9 18.98 7.93 -10.91
CA VAL A 9 19.15 9.37 -10.62
C VAL A 9 17.80 9.92 -10.16
N VAL A 10 17.68 10.16 -8.85
CA VAL A 10 16.50 10.76 -8.24
C VAL A 10 16.73 12.26 -8.09
N ARG A 11 15.83 13.08 -8.66
CA ARG A 11 15.90 14.54 -8.49
C ARG A 11 15.38 14.90 -7.09
N PRO A 12 15.94 15.95 -6.43
CA PRO A 12 15.34 16.49 -5.22
C PRO A 12 13.85 16.73 -5.45
N ASN A 13 13.04 16.36 -4.47
CA ASN A 13 11.60 16.55 -4.47
C ASN A 13 10.83 15.69 -5.48
N THR A 14 11.24 14.44 -5.68
CA THR A 14 10.45 13.46 -6.43
C THR A 14 9.88 12.38 -5.52
N LEU A 15 8.73 11.82 -5.93
CA LEU A 15 8.12 10.62 -5.38
C LEU A 15 7.82 9.69 -6.56
N ILE A 16 8.36 8.48 -6.50
CA ILE A 16 8.22 7.47 -7.55
C ILE A 16 7.48 6.28 -6.94
N LYS A 17 6.38 5.87 -7.56
CA LYS A 17 5.72 4.60 -7.22
C LYS A 17 6.57 3.46 -7.77
N THR A 18 7.00 2.55 -6.90
CA THR A 18 7.75 1.35 -7.30
C THR A 18 6.87 0.11 -7.31
N ASP A 19 5.88 0.04 -6.40
CA ASP A 19 4.95 -1.09 -6.31
C ASP A 19 3.54 -0.62 -5.94
N ASP A 20 2.53 -1.34 -6.42
CA ASP A 20 1.12 -1.12 -6.10
C ASP A 20 0.69 -1.88 -4.83
N LEU A 21 -0.39 -1.41 -4.19
CA LEU A 21 -1.03 -2.14 -3.10
C LEU A 21 -1.91 -3.22 -3.71
N ASP A 22 -1.56 -4.48 -3.44
CA ASP A 22 -2.30 -5.64 -3.93
C ASP A 22 -2.72 -6.52 -2.76
N PHE A 23 -4.02 -6.81 -2.66
CA PHE A 23 -4.57 -7.73 -1.66
C PHE A 23 -4.52 -9.19 -2.11
N GLY A 24 -4.07 -9.46 -3.34
CA GLY A 24 -3.91 -10.77 -3.94
C GLY A 24 -5.22 -11.52 -4.16
N THR A 25 -5.09 -12.77 -4.59
CA THR A 25 -6.21 -13.67 -4.86
C THR A 25 -6.83 -14.17 -3.56
N LEU A 26 -8.15 -14.05 -3.41
CA LEU A 26 -8.88 -14.49 -2.21
C LEU A 26 -10.19 -15.16 -2.59
N LEU A 27 -10.67 -16.02 -1.71
CA LEU A 27 -12.02 -16.58 -1.75
C LEU A 27 -12.90 -15.85 -0.71
N SER A 28 -14.09 -15.42 -1.14
CA SER A 28 -15.13 -14.92 -0.24
C SER A 28 -16.08 -16.06 0.14
N GLY A 29 -16.32 -16.20 1.44
CA GLY A 29 -17.28 -17.14 2.00
C GLY A 29 -18.67 -16.52 2.26
N PRO A 30 -19.57 -17.29 2.88
CA PRO A 30 -20.94 -16.85 3.18
C PRO A 30 -21.03 -15.79 4.29
N ALA A 31 -19.93 -15.52 4.99
CA ALA A 31 -19.79 -14.44 5.98
C ALA A 31 -18.83 -13.37 5.46
N GLY A 32 -18.99 -12.13 5.97
CA GLY A 32 -18.03 -11.07 5.70
C GLY A 32 -16.65 -11.40 6.27
N GLY A 33 -15.60 -10.93 5.61
CA GLY A 33 -14.21 -11.15 6.04
C GLY A 33 -13.34 -9.94 5.79
N THR A 34 -12.08 -10.05 6.20
CA THR A 34 -11.08 -9.03 5.95
C THR A 34 -9.78 -9.64 5.44
N VAL A 35 -9.06 -8.86 4.62
CA VAL A 35 -7.68 -9.16 4.23
C VAL A 35 -6.82 -7.97 4.60
N THR A 36 -5.72 -8.22 5.33
CA THR A 36 -4.81 -7.17 5.78
C THR A 36 -3.44 -7.36 5.16
N ILE A 37 -2.90 -6.27 4.63
CA ILE A 37 -1.50 -6.12 4.21
C ILE A 37 -0.81 -5.20 5.21
N ASN A 38 0.19 -5.71 5.92
CA ASN A 38 0.93 -4.96 6.91
C ASN A 38 1.95 -4.03 6.22
N PRO A 39 1.88 -2.70 6.39
CA PRO A 39 2.80 -1.77 5.75
C PRO A 39 4.24 -1.87 6.29
N VAL A 40 4.46 -2.41 7.48
CA VAL A 40 5.78 -2.55 8.11
C VAL A 40 6.46 -3.85 7.72
N THR A 41 5.75 -4.98 7.81
CA THR A 41 6.33 -6.32 7.57
C THR A 41 6.07 -6.87 6.17
N ASN A 42 5.21 -6.21 5.38
CA ASN A 42 4.67 -6.74 4.11
C ASN A 42 3.86 -8.04 4.28
N GLY A 43 3.53 -8.44 5.51
CA GLY A 43 2.77 -9.65 5.77
C GLY A 43 1.31 -9.51 5.33
N ARG A 44 0.79 -10.56 4.68
CA ARG A 44 -0.62 -10.69 4.26
C ARG A 44 -1.35 -11.65 5.20
N SER A 45 -2.52 -11.29 5.68
CA SER A 45 -3.37 -12.15 6.52
C SER A 45 -4.86 -11.98 6.20
N ALA A 46 -5.67 -12.99 6.52
CA ALA A 46 -7.12 -12.93 6.41
C ALA A 46 -7.81 -13.27 7.73
N ALA A 47 -9.03 -12.77 7.91
CA ALA A 47 -9.90 -13.10 9.02
C ALA A 47 -11.38 -13.15 8.57
N GLY A 48 -12.23 -13.78 9.38
CA GLY A 48 -13.66 -13.93 9.08
C GLY A 48 -13.90 -14.85 7.87
N GLY A 49 -14.83 -14.47 7.00
CA GLY A 49 -15.19 -15.25 5.83
C GLY A 49 -14.28 -15.10 4.61
N ALA A 50 -13.12 -14.45 4.72
CA ALA A 50 -12.15 -14.34 3.63
C ALA A 50 -11.05 -15.42 3.79
N THR A 51 -10.68 -16.08 2.70
CA THR A 51 -9.58 -17.05 2.67
C THR A 51 -8.55 -16.63 1.63
N LEU A 52 -7.27 -16.62 2.00
CA LEU A 52 -6.19 -16.29 1.08
C LEU A 52 -5.90 -17.48 0.16
N ILE A 53 -5.70 -17.19 -1.11
CA ILE A 53 -5.19 -18.14 -2.10
C ILE A 53 -3.82 -17.62 -2.53
N GLY A 54 -2.85 -18.53 -2.65
CA GLY A 54 -1.48 -18.18 -3.02
C GLY A 54 -0.76 -17.29 -2.00
N ASN A 55 0.39 -16.79 -2.43
CA ASN A 55 1.24 -15.86 -1.67
C ASN A 55 1.43 -14.52 -2.41
N ASP A 56 0.59 -14.27 -3.41
CA ASP A 56 0.46 -13.00 -4.12
C ASP A 56 -0.12 -11.91 -3.21
N GLY A 57 0.11 -10.66 -3.59
CA GLY A 57 -0.24 -9.47 -2.80
C GLY A 57 0.94 -8.90 -2.00
N GLY A 58 0.86 -7.61 -1.73
CA GLY A 58 1.92 -6.85 -1.10
C GLY A 58 1.54 -5.39 -0.90
N ARG A 59 2.30 -4.71 -0.04
CA ARG A 59 2.15 -3.28 0.21
C ARG A 59 2.58 -2.47 -1.00
N ALA A 60 1.93 -1.33 -1.24
CA ALA A 60 2.47 -0.37 -2.18
C ALA A 60 3.80 0.18 -1.65
N MET A 61 4.72 0.48 -2.55
CA MET A 61 5.99 1.11 -2.23
C MET A 61 6.18 2.37 -3.07
N PHE A 62 6.61 3.44 -2.41
CA PHE A 62 6.98 4.69 -3.06
C PHE A 62 8.36 5.11 -2.58
N GLN A 63 9.26 5.46 -3.49
CA GLN A 63 10.54 6.04 -3.14
C GLN A 63 10.47 7.55 -3.30
N GLY A 64 10.81 8.27 -2.24
CA GLY A 64 10.92 9.72 -2.28
C GLY A 64 12.26 10.21 -1.75
N THR A 65 12.67 11.38 -2.19
CA THR A 65 13.82 12.10 -1.63
C THR A 65 13.37 13.39 -0.96
N GLY A 66 13.73 13.53 0.31
CA GLY A 66 13.68 14.81 1.00
C GLY A 66 14.95 15.62 0.78
N GLY A 67 14.77 16.91 0.47
CA GLY A 67 15.84 17.89 0.58
C GLY A 67 16.22 18.14 2.05
N ILE A 68 16.77 19.31 2.33
CA ILE A 68 17.15 19.70 3.71
C ILE A 68 15.91 19.97 4.58
N PHE A 69 14.76 20.24 3.95
CA PHE A 69 13.51 20.60 4.62
C PHE A 69 12.58 19.41 4.88
N LEU A 70 11.71 19.61 5.87
CA LEU A 70 10.65 18.69 6.25
C LEU A 70 9.62 18.53 5.13
N ILE A 71 9.17 17.30 4.95
CA ILE A 71 8.10 16.95 4.00
C ILE A 71 6.88 16.48 4.78
N THR A 72 5.68 16.82 4.28
CA THR A 72 4.43 16.22 4.75
C THR A 72 3.84 15.27 3.72
N VAL A 73 3.45 14.08 4.17
CA VAL A 73 2.80 13.06 3.34
C VAL A 73 1.34 12.92 3.76
N SER A 74 0.44 13.28 2.85
CA SER A 74 -1.01 13.24 3.02
C SER A 74 -1.63 12.44 1.87
N GLY A 75 -2.95 12.24 1.88
CA GLY A 75 -3.63 11.49 0.81
C GLY A 75 -4.83 10.71 1.33
N SER A 76 -5.33 9.78 0.51
CA SER A 76 -6.48 8.95 0.86
C SER A 76 -6.19 8.07 2.09
N THR A 77 -7.17 7.93 2.97
CA THR A 77 -7.16 7.00 4.11
C THR A 77 -7.98 5.74 3.82
N SER A 78 -8.71 5.73 2.72
CA SER A 78 -9.45 4.58 2.22
C SER A 78 -9.48 4.56 0.70
N VAL A 79 -9.79 3.40 0.14
CA VAL A 79 -10.03 3.19 -1.29
C VAL A 79 -11.19 2.23 -1.48
N THR A 80 -12.05 2.54 -2.43
CA THR A 80 -13.15 1.67 -2.84
C THR A 80 -12.70 0.88 -4.06
N LEU A 81 -12.81 -0.44 -4.00
CA LEU A 81 -12.51 -1.34 -5.11
C LEU A 81 -13.82 -1.79 -5.76
N THR A 82 -13.92 -1.55 -7.06
CA THR A 82 -15.08 -1.92 -7.87
C THR A 82 -14.74 -3.07 -8.79
N ARG A 83 -15.70 -3.98 -8.98
CA ARG A 83 -15.57 -5.11 -9.90
C ARG A 83 -15.50 -4.61 -11.35
N ALA A 84 -14.54 -5.12 -12.12
CA ALA A 84 -14.55 -4.96 -13.57
C ALA A 84 -15.85 -5.52 -14.16
N GLY A 85 -16.52 -4.74 -15.01
CA GLY A 85 -17.83 -5.09 -15.58
C GLY A 85 -19.03 -4.82 -14.66
N GLY A 86 -18.83 -4.36 -13.42
CA GLY A 86 -19.90 -3.96 -12.51
C GLY A 86 -20.73 -5.12 -11.93
N GLY A 87 -21.88 -4.77 -11.34
CA GLY A 87 -22.88 -5.73 -10.85
C GLY A 87 -22.55 -6.44 -9.53
N ALA A 88 -21.58 -5.94 -8.75
CA ALA A 88 -21.20 -6.50 -7.46
C ALA A 88 -21.09 -5.41 -6.39
N PRO A 89 -21.29 -5.75 -5.10
CA PRO A 89 -20.97 -4.84 -3.99
C PRO A 89 -19.52 -4.38 -4.08
N ALA A 90 -19.24 -3.12 -3.77
CA ALA A 90 -17.86 -2.65 -3.73
C ALA A 90 -17.16 -3.18 -2.47
N MET A 91 -15.86 -3.43 -2.56
CA MET A 91 -15.01 -3.65 -1.39
C MET A 91 -14.41 -2.32 -0.94
N THR A 92 -14.15 -2.16 0.35
CA THR A 92 -13.48 -0.95 0.86
C THR A 92 -12.24 -1.34 1.62
N ALA A 93 -11.10 -0.75 1.26
CA ALA A 93 -9.86 -0.88 1.99
C ALA A 93 -9.59 0.38 2.81
N SER A 94 -9.32 0.20 4.11
CA SER A 94 -8.74 1.23 4.96
C SER A 94 -7.21 1.18 4.81
N LEU A 95 -6.59 2.33 4.57
CA LEU A 95 -5.18 2.45 4.22
C LEU A 95 -4.35 2.87 5.44
N VAL A 96 -3.23 2.18 5.65
CA VAL A 96 -2.28 2.46 6.72
C VAL A 96 -0.91 2.71 6.11
N ARG A 97 -0.20 3.73 6.62
CA ARG A 97 1.07 4.19 6.07
C ARG A 97 2.22 3.83 6.98
N ALA A 98 3.36 3.52 6.39
CA ALA A 98 4.64 3.39 7.07
C ALA A 98 5.75 4.02 6.24
N ALA A 99 6.90 4.32 6.85
CA ALA A 99 8.10 4.68 6.11
C ALA A 99 9.37 4.20 6.81
N THR A 100 10.47 4.17 6.06
CA THR A 100 11.81 3.94 6.59
C THR A 100 12.22 5.07 7.54
N THR A 101 12.80 4.73 8.69
CA THR A 101 13.36 5.68 9.64
C THR A 101 14.87 5.86 9.41
N SER A 102 15.44 6.97 9.87
CA SER A 102 16.88 7.23 9.80
C SER A 102 17.75 6.17 10.50
N GLY A 103 17.18 5.43 11.44
CA GLY A 103 17.82 4.30 12.13
C GLY A 103 17.76 2.96 11.38
N GLY A 104 17.25 2.93 10.14
CA GLY A 104 17.18 1.73 9.31
C GLY A 104 15.95 0.82 9.55
N GLY A 105 15.01 1.25 10.40
CA GLY A 105 13.75 0.53 10.66
C GLY A 105 12.59 1.02 9.79
N ILE A 106 11.41 0.41 9.93
CA ILE A 106 10.16 0.88 9.32
C ILE A 106 9.17 1.18 10.43
N ALA A 107 8.54 2.36 10.41
CA ALA A 107 7.58 2.78 11.43
C ALA A 107 6.25 3.20 10.80
N LEU A 108 5.15 2.94 11.51
CA LEU A 108 3.82 3.44 11.16
C LEU A 108 3.80 4.96 11.23
N LEU A 109 3.11 5.59 10.28
CA LEU A 109 3.03 7.04 10.16
C LEU A 109 1.62 7.56 10.49
N GLY A 110 1.57 8.65 11.25
CA GLY A 110 0.42 9.56 11.32
C GLY A 110 0.56 10.70 10.31
N ALA A 111 0.19 11.94 10.68
CA ALA A 111 0.60 13.14 9.93
C ALA A 111 2.12 13.32 10.08
N THR A 112 2.88 13.18 8.99
CA THR A 112 4.32 12.94 9.08
C THR A 112 5.16 14.15 8.70
N LEU A 113 6.24 14.33 9.46
CA LEU A 113 7.42 15.12 9.16
C LEU A 113 8.57 14.15 8.92
N LEU A 114 9.35 14.34 7.86
CA LEU A 114 10.36 13.37 7.44
C LEU A 114 11.78 13.92 7.58
N PRO A 115 12.77 13.10 7.97
CA PRO A 115 14.18 13.47 7.92
C PRO A 115 14.66 13.63 6.46
N SER A 116 15.81 14.28 6.27
CA SER A 116 16.42 14.48 4.95
C SER A 116 16.93 13.16 4.33
N GLY A 117 17.05 13.12 3.00
CA GLY A 117 17.60 11.97 2.26
C GLY A 117 16.56 11.08 1.56
N VAL A 118 17.00 9.92 1.07
CA VAL A 118 16.15 8.93 0.39
C VAL A 118 15.33 8.17 1.43
N GLN A 119 14.02 8.08 1.21
CA GLN A 119 13.09 7.33 2.05
C GLN A 119 12.15 6.49 1.20
N THR A 120 11.80 5.32 1.74
CA THR A 120 10.76 4.47 1.16
C THR A 120 9.51 4.59 2.01
N TYR A 121 8.39 4.87 1.36
CA TYR A 121 7.05 4.88 1.92
C TYR A 121 6.34 3.59 1.55
N TYR A 122 5.55 3.10 2.49
CA TYR A 122 4.79 1.89 2.36
C TYR A 122 3.33 2.17 2.64
N ILE A 123 2.45 1.67 1.78
CA ILE A 123 1.01 1.72 2.01
C ILE A 123 0.51 0.29 2.09
N GLY A 124 0.01 -0.07 3.25
CA GLY A 124 -0.74 -1.30 3.49
C GLY A 124 -2.18 -0.94 3.80
N GLY A 125 -2.93 -1.90 4.30
CA GLY A 125 -4.32 -1.65 4.65
C GLY A 125 -5.09 -2.90 4.96
N THR A 126 -6.34 -2.71 5.33
CA THR A 126 -7.31 -3.77 5.58
C THR A 126 -8.48 -3.61 4.63
N LEU A 127 -8.64 -4.59 3.74
CA LEU A 127 -9.76 -4.72 2.81
C LEU A 127 -10.92 -5.42 3.52
N ALA A 128 -12.09 -4.79 3.52
CA ALA A 128 -13.35 -5.42 3.89
C ALA A 128 -13.92 -6.16 2.68
N VAL A 129 -14.11 -7.47 2.83
CA VAL A 129 -14.67 -8.36 1.82
C VAL A 129 -16.10 -8.72 2.25
N PRO A 130 -17.14 -8.26 1.53
CA PRO A 130 -18.51 -8.66 1.83
C PRO A 130 -18.72 -10.17 1.67
N ALA A 131 -19.77 -10.67 2.30
CA ALA A 131 -20.20 -12.06 2.14
C ALA A 131 -20.64 -12.34 0.70
N ASN A 132 -20.39 -13.56 0.21
CA ASN A 132 -20.80 -14.03 -1.12
C ASN A 132 -20.35 -13.10 -2.25
N GLN A 133 -19.12 -12.59 -2.13
CA GLN A 133 -18.61 -11.62 -3.08
C GLN A 133 -18.42 -12.29 -4.46
N PRO A 134 -19.02 -11.76 -5.54
CA PRO A 134 -18.90 -12.34 -6.86
C PRO A 134 -17.46 -12.41 -7.35
N GLU A 135 -17.10 -13.48 -8.04
CA GLU A 135 -15.77 -13.65 -8.65
C GLU A 135 -15.46 -12.53 -9.65
N GLY A 136 -14.18 -12.16 -9.77
CA GLY A 136 -13.72 -11.18 -10.74
C GLY A 136 -12.71 -10.21 -10.15
N ASN A 137 -12.20 -9.32 -11.00
CA ASN A 137 -11.13 -8.40 -10.63
C ASN A 137 -11.73 -7.15 -10.00
N TYR A 138 -11.29 -6.81 -8.80
CA TYR A 138 -11.69 -5.60 -8.08
C TYR A 138 -10.51 -4.64 -8.05
N SER A 139 -10.71 -3.40 -8.48
CA SER A 139 -9.66 -2.39 -8.50
C SER A 139 -10.20 -1.03 -8.11
N GLY A 140 -9.31 -0.18 -7.60
CA GLY A 140 -9.59 1.18 -7.20
C GLY A 140 -8.30 1.98 -7.13
N THR A 141 -8.41 3.30 -7.17
CA THR A 141 -7.25 4.20 -7.13
C THR A 141 -7.28 5.03 -5.86
N PHE A 142 -6.13 5.18 -5.21
CA PHE A 142 -5.94 6.13 -4.11
C PHE A 142 -4.80 7.09 -4.45
N THR A 143 -4.81 8.25 -3.80
CA THR A 143 -3.84 9.31 -4.05
C THR A 143 -2.93 9.49 -2.84
N LEU A 144 -1.64 9.66 -3.10
CA LEU A 144 -0.64 10.06 -2.13
C LEU A 144 -0.10 11.43 -2.55
N THR A 145 -0.11 12.39 -1.63
CA THR A 145 0.36 13.75 -1.86
C THR A 145 1.54 14.05 -0.95
N VAL A 146 2.61 14.54 -1.55
CA VAL A 146 3.85 14.89 -0.86
C VAL A 146 4.07 16.39 -1.01
N ASN A 147 4.01 17.12 0.11
CA ASN A 147 4.27 18.55 0.11
C ASN A 147 5.66 18.82 0.68
N TYR A 148 6.43 19.60 -0.07
CA TYR A 148 7.76 20.07 0.29
C TYR A 148 7.64 21.46 0.91
N LEU A 149 8.20 21.62 2.11
CA LEU A 149 8.23 22.90 2.84
C LEU A 149 9.51 23.68 2.55
#